data_AF-A0A3L6NNL3-F1
#
_entry.id   AF-A0A3L6NNL3-F1
#
_cell.length_a   1.000
_cell.length_b   1.000
_cell.length_c   1.000
_cell.angle_alpha   90.00
_cell.angle_beta   90.00
_cell.angle_gamma   90.00
#
_symmetry.space_group_name_H-M   'P 1'
#
loop_
_entity.id
_entity.type
_entity.pdbx_description
1 polymer ?
#
loop_
_entity_poly.entity_id
_entity_poly.type
_entity_poly.pdbx_seq_one_letter_code
_entity_poly.pdbx_strand_id
1 'polypeptide(L)'
;METLPTEIIIQILDNLQAPAIKQVRLTSRIFNTILAKRTFQVLVSFLDPVVAQDTLVTIARDPERRRRRPSIWSPRCSVPQNLHVDESFLMALWAGLRGQSWAVEMGANGVKLDIDNWQIGVGISIRKEELREVLFRYALYLSYMSECENEEDVPQAWVFNAICSKA
;
A
#
# COMPACT_ATOMS: atom_id res chain seq x y z
N MET A 1 22.51 -16.11 10.20
CA MET A 1 21.23 -16.44 9.56
C MET A 1 21.29 -16.41 8.04
N GLU A 2 22.34 -15.86 7.40
CA GLU A 2 22.47 -15.82 5.94
C GLU A 2 22.74 -17.20 5.29
N THR A 3 23.11 -18.19 6.09
CA THR A 3 23.34 -19.58 5.66
C THR A 3 22.11 -20.48 5.79
N LEU A 4 20.99 -19.97 6.32
CA LEU A 4 19.75 -20.74 6.45
C LEU A 4 19.01 -20.79 5.11
N PRO A 5 18.39 -21.93 4.75
CA PRO A 5 17.49 -22.00 3.62
C PRO A 5 16.33 -21.01 3.75
N THR A 6 15.87 -20.47 2.62
CA THR A 6 14.84 -19.42 2.60
C THR A 6 13.50 -19.95 3.15
N GLU A 7 13.24 -21.23 2.97
CA GLU A 7 12.06 -21.94 3.45
C GLU A 7 11.98 -21.95 4.98
N ILE A 8 13.12 -22.15 5.65
CA ILE A 8 13.21 -22.12 7.11
C ILE A 8 13.01 -20.70 7.63
N ILE A 9 13.58 -19.71 6.94
CA ILE A 9 13.35 -18.30 7.25
C ILE A 9 11.86 -17.96 7.12
N ILE A 10 11.20 -18.40 6.05
CA ILE A 10 9.76 -18.21 5.84
C ILE A 10 8.96 -18.79 7.02
N GLN A 11 9.25 -20.04 7.42
CA GLN A 11 8.57 -20.68 8.55
C GLN A 11 8.79 -19.93 9.88
N ILE A 12 10.00 -19.44 10.14
CA ILE A 12 10.27 -18.62 11.33
C ILE A 12 9.42 -17.35 11.31
N LEU A 13 9.39 -16.66 10.16
CA LEU A 13 8.64 -15.43 9.98
C LEU A 13 7.12 -15.63 10.08
N ASP A 14 6.60 -16.78 9.64
CA ASP A 14 5.18 -17.13 9.75
C ASP A 14 4.71 -17.36 11.18
N ASN A 15 5.62 -17.70 12.10
CA ASN A 15 5.30 -17.88 13.52
C ASN A 15 5.41 -16.58 14.34
N LEU A 16 5.74 -15.45 13.71
CA LEU A 16 5.84 -14.16 14.41
C LEU A 16 4.47 -13.53 14.64
N GLN A 17 4.30 -12.91 15.80
CA GLN A 17 3.13 -12.10 16.10
C GLN A 17 3.14 -10.81 15.26
N ALA A 18 1.95 -10.37 14.82
CA ALA A 18 1.75 -9.17 14.01
C ALA A 18 2.54 -7.90 14.42
N PRO A 19 2.66 -7.52 15.72
CA PRO A 19 3.43 -6.34 16.10
C PRO A 19 4.94 -6.46 15.83
N ALA A 20 5.50 -7.67 15.95
CA ALA A 20 6.93 -7.92 15.75
C ALA A 20 7.34 -7.86 14.27
N ILE A 21 6.41 -8.13 13.35
CA ILE A 21 6.67 -8.19 11.90
C ILE A 21 7.28 -6.87 11.39
N LYS A 22 6.75 -5.72 11.82
CA LYS A 22 7.24 -4.41 11.38
C LYS A 22 8.69 -4.16 11.80
N GLN A 23 9.06 -4.57 13.01
CA GLN A 23 10.41 -4.40 13.55
C GLN A 23 11.38 -5.39 12.91
N VAL A 24 10.99 -6.66 12.80
CA VAL A 24 11.80 -7.72 12.17
C VAL A 24 12.11 -7.39 10.70
N ARG A 25 11.20 -6.69 10.02
CA ARG A 25 11.44 -6.21 8.66
C ARG A 25 12.66 -5.30 8.54
N LEU A 26 12.99 -4.55 9.60
CA LEU A 26 14.11 -3.58 9.59
C LEU A 26 15.46 -4.21 9.98
N THR A 27 15.50 -5.46 10.43
CA THR A 27 16.73 -6.08 10.95
C THR A 27 17.59 -6.72 9.86
N SER A 28 16.98 -7.18 8.76
CA SER A 28 17.70 -7.88 7.68
C SER A 28 17.07 -7.59 6.32
N ARG A 29 17.92 -7.51 5.29
CA ARG A 29 17.48 -7.36 3.89
C ARG A 29 16.61 -8.55 3.45
N ILE A 30 16.99 -9.78 3.81
CA ILE A 30 16.23 -10.98 3.45
C ILE A 30 14.84 -10.95 4.10
N PHE A 31 14.78 -10.57 5.38
CA PHE A 31 13.51 -10.45 6.10
C PHE A 31 12.64 -9.34 5.50
N ASN A 32 13.25 -8.20 5.17
CA ASN A 32 12.56 -7.16 4.42
C ASN A 32 11.99 -7.70 3.11
N THR A 33 12.75 -8.48 2.35
CA THR A 33 12.26 -8.98 1.05
C THR A 33 11.05 -9.91 1.15
N ILE A 34 11.05 -10.81 2.13
CA ILE A 34 9.95 -11.74 2.35
C ILE A 34 8.73 -11.00 2.91
N LEU A 35 8.94 -10.19 3.94
CA LEU A 35 7.84 -9.51 4.65
C LEU A 35 7.28 -8.32 3.87
N ALA A 36 8.06 -7.64 3.03
CA ALA A 36 7.57 -6.51 2.23
C ALA A 36 6.48 -6.96 1.26
N LYS A 37 6.70 -8.07 0.55
CA LYS A 37 5.68 -8.64 -0.35
C LYS A 37 4.38 -8.95 0.39
N ARG A 38 4.48 -9.55 1.59
CA ARG A 38 3.32 -9.85 2.45
C ARG A 38 2.63 -8.58 2.95
N THR A 39 3.40 -7.60 3.40
CA THR A 39 2.87 -6.34 3.95
C THR A 39 2.08 -5.58 2.89
N PHE A 40 2.62 -5.50 1.67
CA PHE A 40 2.02 -4.73 0.58
C PHE A 40 1.15 -5.58 -0.35
N GLN A 41 0.85 -6.85 0.00
CA GLN A 41 0.07 -7.74 -0.85
C GLN A 41 -1.32 -7.16 -1.17
N VAL A 42 -2.00 -6.59 -0.16
CA VAL A 42 -3.30 -5.94 -0.35
C VAL A 42 -3.17 -4.70 -1.22
N LEU A 43 -2.12 -3.90 -1.05
CA LEU A 43 -1.88 -2.76 -1.93
C LEU A 43 -1.69 -3.21 -3.39
N VAL A 44 -0.91 -4.26 -3.62
CA VAL A 44 -0.67 -4.81 -4.96
C VAL A 44 -1.96 -5.37 -5.57
N SER A 45 -2.82 -6.01 -4.78
CA SER A 45 -4.09 -6.53 -5.30
C SER A 45 -5.03 -5.43 -5.80
N PHE A 46 -4.83 -4.18 -5.38
CA PHE A 46 -5.62 -3.05 -5.85
C PHE A 46 -5.23 -2.58 -7.27
N LEU A 47 -4.13 -3.09 -7.84
CA LEU A 47 -3.81 -2.91 -9.26
C LEU A 47 -4.87 -3.54 -10.17
N ASP A 48 -5.55 -4.60 -9.70
CA ASP A 48 -6.72 -5.15 -10.38
C ASP A 48 -7.96 -4.33 -9.98
N PRO A 49 -8.61 -3.62 -10.93
CA PRO A 49 -9.73 -2.76 -10.62
C PRO A 49 -10.95 -3.51 -10.10
N VAL A 50 -11.16 -4.76 -10.51
CA VAL A 50 -12.29 -5.60 -10.07
C VAL A 50 -12.07 -6.02 -8.63
N VAL A 51 -10.87 -6.54 -8.32
CA VAL A 51 -10.50 -6.94 -6.94
C VAL A 51 -10.56 -5.75 -5.99
N ALA A 52 -10.08 -4.58 -6.40
CA ALA A 52 -10.15 -3.36 -5.59
C ALA A 52 -11.61 -3.00 -5.27
N GLN A 53 -12.49 -3.00 -6.28
CA GLN A 53 -13.89 -2.62 -6.12
C GLN A 53 -14.66 -3.60 -5.25
N ASP A 54 -14.47 -4.90 -5.45
CA ASP A 54 -15.13 -5.95 -4.67
C ASP A 54 -14.67 -5.95 -3.21
N THR A 55 -13.37 -5.71 -2.97
CA THR A 55 -12.81 -5.57 -1.63
C THR A 55 -13.46 -4.40 -0.89
N LEU A 56 -13.54 -3.23 -1.54
CA LEU A 56 -14.17 -2.04 -0.96
C LEU A 56 -15.66 -2.25 -0.69
N VAL A 57 -16.40 -2.84 -1.63
CA VAL A 57 -17.84 -3.11 -1.45
C VAL A 57 -18.08 -4.10 -0.31
N THR A 58 -17.24 -5.12 -0.18
CA THR A 58 -17.35 -6.14 0.87
C THR A 58 -17.13 -5.52 2.25
N ILE A 59 -16.04 -4.78 2.42
CA ILE A 59 -15.72 -4.13 3.70
C ILE A 59 -16.75 -3.06 4.03
N ALA A 60 -17.16 -2.28 3.05
CA ALA A 60 -18.20 -1.28 3.25
C ALA A 60 -19.57 -1.90 3.53
N ARG A 61 -19.80 -3.21 3.34
CA ARG A 61 -21.04 -3.91 3.75
C ARG A 61 -20.95 -4.52 5.14
N ASP A 62 -19.76 -4.58 5.73
CA ASP A 62 -19.55 -5.13 7.06
C ASP A 62 -20.25 -4.24 8.11
N PRO A 63 -21.28 -4.77 8.80
CA PRO A 63 -22.05 -3.99 9.76
C PRO A 63 -21.24 -3.58 11.00
N GLU A 64 -20.29 -4.41 11.43
CA GLU A 64 -19.46 -4.11 12.60
C GLU A 64 -18.51 -2.95 12.30
N ARG A 65 -17.94 -2.91 11.10
CA ARG A 65 -17.07 -1.81 10.66
C ARG A 65 -17.85 -0.52 10.45
N ARG A 66 -19.02 -0.58 9.80
CA ARG A 66 -19.90 0.58 9.62
C ARG A 66 -20.29 1.22 10.96
N ARG A 67 -20.58 0.39 11.97
CA ARG A 67 -20.98 0.88 13.30
C ARG A 67 -19.86 1.62 14.00
N ARG A 68 -18.61 1.18 13.84
CA ARG A 68 -17.45 1.81 14.47
C ARG A 68 -17.16 3.17 13.84
N ARG A 69 -17.11 3.26 12.51
CA ARG A 69 -16.98 4.53 11.76
C ARG A 69 -17.60 4.42 10.37
N PRO A 70 -18.61 5.23 10.03
CA PRO A 70 -19.04 5.38 8.65
C PRO A 70 -17.96 6.20 7.91
N SER A 71 -17.25 5.57 6.96
CA SER A 71 -16.50 6.37 5.97
C SER A 71 -17.48 7.28 5.25
N ILE A 72 -17.15 8.56 5.10
CA ILE A 72 -18.01 9.55 4.44
C ILE A 72 -18.11 9.26 2.93
N TRP A 73 -17.15 8.51 2.37
CA TRP A 73 -17.08 8.22 0.95
C TRP A 73 -17.66 6.86 0.58
N SER A 74 -18.57 6.86 -0.40
CA SER A 74 -19.09 5.65 -1.01
C SER A 74 -17.98 4.82 -1.66
N PRO A 75 -18.02 3.48 -1.60
CA PRO A 75 -17.11 2.59 -2.34
C PRO A 75 -17.11 2.80 -3.86
N ARG A 76 -18.13 3.48 -4.38
CA ARG A 76 -18.32 3.76 -5.81
C ARG A 76 -18.08 5.23 -6.16
N CYS A 77 -17.46 6.01 -5.28
CA CYS A 77 -17.15 7.40 -5.59
C CYS A 77 -16.11 7.49 -6.72
N SER A 78 -16.21 8.58 -7.48
CA SER A 78 -15.26 8.88 -8.56
C SER A 78 -13.92 9.35 -8.00
N VAL A 79 -12.85 9.02 -8.71
CA VAL A 79 -11.49 9.43 -8.35
C VAL A 79 -11.30 10.92 -8.67
N PRO A 80 -10.72 11.72 -7.76
CA PRO A 80 -10.41 13.12 -8.01
C PRO A 80 -9.44 13.29 -9.19
N GLN A 81 -9.72 14.24 -10.09
CA GLN A 81 -8.95 14.42 -11.34
C GLN A 81 -7.49 14.82 -11.10
N ASN A 82 -7.19 15.58 -10.04
CA ASN A 82 -5.87 16.15 -9.77
C ASN A 82 -5.15 15.48 -8.59
N LEU A 83 -5.42 14.20 -8.35
CA LEU A 83 -4.72 13.46 -7.30
C LEU A 83 -3.25 13.22 -7.72
N HIS A 84 -2.32 13.70 -6.90
CA HIS A 84 -0.90 13.45 -7.09
C HIS A 84 -0.54 12.05 -6.61
N VAL A 85 0.25 11.34 -7.41
CA VAL A 85 0.81 10.04 -7.02
C VAL A 85 2.19 10.31 -6.43
N ASP A 86 2.29 10.18 -5.11
CA ASP A 86 3.54 10.39 -4.40
C ASP A 86 4.55 9.28 -4.63
N GLU A 87 5.83 9.65 -4.56
CA GLU A 87 6.95 8.73 -4.69
C GLU A 87 6.90 7.60 -3.63
N SER A 88 6.47 7.92 -2.40
CA SER A 88 6.31 6.95 -1.32
C SER A 88 5.32 5.82 -1.67
N PHE A 89 4.25 6.15 -2.40
CA PHE A 89 3.29 5.19 -2.89
C PHE A 89 3.90 4.28 -3.98
N LEU A 90 4.65 4.85 -4.92
CA LEU A 90 5.38 4.08 -5.94
C LEU A 90 6.40 3.13 -5.30
N MET A 91 7.10 3.58 -4.27
CA MET A 91 8.04 2.75 -3.51
C MET A 91 7.34 1.60 -2.77
N ALA A 92 6.16 1.85 -2.21
CA ALA A 92 5.36 0.81 -1.55
C ALA A 92 4.88 -0.25 -2.56
N LEU A 93 4.39 0.18 -3.73
CA LEU A 93 4.03 -0.73 -4.83
C LEU A 93 5.25 -1.53 -5.33
N TRP A 94 6.39 -0.86 -5.52
CA TRP A 94 7.64 -1.51 -5.90
C TRP A 94 8.02 -2.60 -4.90
N ALA A 95 7.99 -2.28 -3.60
CA ALA A 95 8.29 -3.23 -2.54
C ALA A 95 7.30 -4.41 -2.50
N GLY A 96 6.02 -4.18 -2.80
CA GLY A 96 5.02 -5.24 -2.89
C GLY A 96 5.24 -6.19 -4.07
N LEU A 97 5.61 -5.66 -5.24
CA LEU A 97 5.82 -6.44 -6.46
C LEU A 97 7.18 -7.17 -6.45
N ARG A 98 8.25 -6.44 -6.13
CA ARG A 98 9.64 -6.92 -6.23
C ARG A 98 10.13 -7.54 -4.92
N GLY A 99 9.61 -7.12 -3.77
CA GLY A 99 10.14 -7.43 -2.44
C GLY A 99 11.34 -6.56 -2.06
N GLN A 100 11.94 -5.82 -2.99
CA GLN A 100 13.10 -4.98 -2.71
C GLN A 100 12.68 -3.54 -2.47
N SER A 101 13.53 -2.74 -1.80
CA SER A 101 13.29 -1.31 -1.66
C SER A 101 14.02 -0.56 -2.76
N TRP A 102 13.28 0.23 -3.55
CA TRP A 102 13.87 1.10 -4.58
C TRP A 102 14.98 2.01 -4.01
N ALA A 103 14.77 2.54 -2.80
CA ALA A 103 15.73 3.42 -2.15
C ALA A 103 17.10 2.76 -1.91
N VAL A 104 17.12 1.43 -1.71
CA VAL A 104 18.37 0.67 -1.50
C VAL A 104 19.10 0.42 -2.81
N GLU A 105 18.39 0.31 -3.93
CA GLU A 105 18.97 -0.01 -5.24
C GLU A 105 19.37 1.22 -6.04
N MET A 106 18.50 2.24 -6.09
CA MET A 106 18.63 3.37 -7.02
C MET A 106 18.48 4.73 -6.33
N GLY A 107 17.79 4.78 -5.18
CA GLY A 107 17.63 6.03 -4.42
C GLY A 107 18.93 6.59 -3.85
N ALA A 108 19.94 5.74 -3.59
CA ALA A 108 21.28 6.17 -3.18
C ALA A 108 21.98 7.06 -4.22
N ASN A 109 21.58 6.95 -5.49
CA ASN A 109 22.10 7.76 -6.60
C ASN A 109 21.32 9.08 -6.79
N GLY A 110 20.35 9.38 -5.92
CA GLY A 110 19.49 10.56 -6.02
C GLY A 110 18.44 10.48 -7.13
N VAL A 111 18.22 9.29 -7.70
CA VAL A 111 17.23 9.09 -8.76
C VAL A 111 15.84 9.02 -8.16
N LYS A 112 15.03 10.04 -8.45
CA LYS A 112 13.62 10.09 -8.05
C LYS A 112 12.83 9.00 -8.77
N LEU A 113 11.99 8.28 -8.04
CA LEU A 113 11.06 7.33 -8.62
C LEU A 113 9.82 8.07 -9.11
N ASP A 114 9.70 8.23 -10.43
CA ASP A 114 8.48 8.67 -11.09
C ASP A 114 7.72 7.46 -11.67
N ILE A 115 6.53 7.74 -12.22
CA ILE A 115 5.65 6.69 -12.76
C ILE A 115 6.35 5.96 -13.91
N ASP A 116 7.05 6.69 -14.78
CA ASP A 116 7.63 6.12 -16.00
C ASP A 116 8.80 5.16 -15.64
N ASN A 117 9.67 5.55 -14.71
CA ASN A 117 10.73 4.68 -14.17
C ASN A 117 10.16 3.50 -13.38
N TRP A 118 9.09 3.72 -12.62
CA TRP A 118 8.40 2.64 -11.89
C TRP A 118 7.89 1.58 -12.87
N GLN A 119 7.19 1.97 -13.93
CA GLN A 119 6.65 1.07 -14.95
C GLN A 119 7.73 0.23 -15.63
N ILE A 120 8.84 0.88 -16.01
CA ILE A 120 9.98 0.19 -16.64
C ILE A 120 10.58 -0.83 -15.67
N GLY A 121 10.82 -0.45 -14.42
CA GLY A 121 11.51 -1.33 -13.47
C GLY A 121 10.66 -2.48 -12.94
N VAL A 122 9.34 -2.30 -12.83
CA VAL A 122 8.42 -3.40 -12.44
C VAL A 122 7.91 -4.21 -13.64
N GLY A 123 8.07 -3.70 -14.87
CA GLY A 123 7.61 -4.35 -16.09
C GLY A 123 6.09 -4.30 -16.29
N ILE A 124 5.41 -3.28 -15.77
CA ILE A 124 3.94 -3.11 -15.87
C ILE A 124 3.61 -1.87 -16.69
N SER A 125 2.77 -2.04 -17.70
CA SER A 125 2.17 -0.92 -18.43
C SER A 125 0.81 -0.60 -17.82
N ILE A 126 0.65 0.61 -17.26
CA ILE A 126 -0.56 1.11 -16.64
C ILE A 126 -0.70 2.60 -16.99
N ARG A 127 -1.94 3.09 -17.15
CA ARG A 127 -2.15 4.52 -17.38
C ARG A 127 -1.96 5.31 -16.10
N LYS A 128 -1.51 6.57 -16.20
CA LYS A 128 -1.33 7.46 -15.03
C LYS A 128 -2.65 7.62 -14.25
N GLU A 129 -3.76 7.66 -14.98
CA GLU A 129 -5.12 7.73 -14.43
C GLU A 129 -5.46 6.47 -13.62
N GLU A 130 -5.19 5.29 -14.17
CA GLU A 130 -5.42 4.00 -13.48
C GLU A 130 -4.61 3.93 -12.18
N LEU A 131 -3.34 4.36 -12.20
CA LEU A 131 -2.51 4.37 -10.99
C LEU A 131 -3.04 5.33 -9.91
N ARG A 132 -3.64 6.47 -10.31
CA ARG A 132 -4.37 7.34 -9.37
C ARG A 132 -5.60 6.63 -8.80
N GLU A 133 -6.32 5.84 -9.60
CA GLU A 133 -7.45 5.06 -9.09
C GLU A 133 -7.00 4.03 -8.05
N VAL A 134 -5.86 3.36 -8.29
CA VAL A 134 -5.27 2.42 -7.32
C VAL A 134 -4.96 3.12 -6.01
N LEU A 135 -4.25 4.27 -6.07
CA LEU A 135 -3.93 5.07 -4.89
C LEU A 135 -5.19 5.46 -4.12
N PHE A 136 -6.18 5.99 -4.82
CA PHE A 136 -7.41 6.48 -4.19
C PHE A 136 -8.24 5.34 -3.58
N ARG A 137 -8.43 4.23 -4.30
CA ARG A 137 -9.15 3.06 -3.79
C ARG A 137 -8.44 2.47 -2.58
N TYR A 138 -7.11 2.40 -2.60
CA TYR A 138 -6.35 1.90 -1.47
C TYR A 138 -6.44 2.83 -0.24
N ALA A 139 -6.39 4.15 -0.43
CA ALA A 139 -6.65 5.11 0.62
C ALA A 139 -8.06 4.94 1.21
N LEU A 140 -9.07 4.74 0.35
CA LEU A 140 -10.43 4.47 0.78
C LEU A 140 -10.51 3.16 1.57
N TYR A 141 -9.83 2.11 1.14
CA TYR A 141 -9.72 0.84 1.88
C TYR A 141 -9.15 1.06 3.28
N LEU A 142 -8.05 1.80 3.40
CA LEU A 142 -7.48 2.12 4.70
C LEU A 142 -8.46 2.92 5.57
N SER A 143 -9.34 3.73 4.97
CA SER A 143 -10.35 4.52 5.73
C SER A 143 -11.38 3.63 6.38
N TYR A 144 -11.74 2.54 5.73
CA TYR A 144 -12.63 1.52 6.27
C TYR A 144 -11.94 0.59 7.29
N MET A 145 -10.61 0.48 7.23
CA MET A 145 -9.83 -0.42 8.09
C MET A 145 -9.23 0.27 9.31
N SER A 146 -9.18 1.61 9.33
CA SER A 146 -8.57 2.37 10.42
C SER A 146 -9.29 2.15 11.75
N GLU A 147 -8.51 1.86 12.79
CA GLU A 147 -8.96 1.79 14.18
C GLU A 147 -8.56 3.03 14.98
N CYS A 148 -7.91 4.02 14.35
CA CYS A 148 -7.46 5.24 15.02
C CYS A 148 -8.65 6.08 15.51
N GLU A 149 -8.54 6.59 16.74
CA GLU A 149 -9.58 7.41 17.38
C GLU A 149 -9.65 8.85 16.82
N ASN A 150 -8.54 9.39 16.32
CA ASN A 150 -8.51 10.73 15.72
C ASN A 150 -8.43 10.62 14.19
N GLU A 151 -9.19 11.45 13.47
CA GLU A 151 -9.16 11.50 12.00
C GLU A 151 -7.80 11.96 11.45
N GLU A 152 -7.08 12.80 12.21
CA GLU A 152 -5.75 13.30 11.84
C GLU A 152 -4.65 12.22 11.91
N ASP A 153 -4.84 11.20 12.75
CA ASP A 153 -3.90 10.10 12.95
C ASP A 153 -4.07 8.97 11.93
N VAL A 154 -5.02 9.13 11.01
CA VAL A 154 -5.35 8.12 10.02
C VAL A 154 -4.26 8.10 8.92
N PRO A 155 -3.62 6.97 8.60
CA PRO A 155 -2.44 6.90 7.72
C PRO A 155 -2.61 7.49 6.30
N GLN A 156 -3.85 7.65 5.84
CA GLN A 156 -4.24 8.15 4.53
C GLN A 156 -4.92 9.53 4.61
N ALA A 157 -4.97 10.17 5.78
CA ALA A 157 -5.55 11.51 5.94
C ALA A 157 -4.92 12.52 4.98
N TRP A 158 -3.63 12.35 4.63
CA TRP A 158 -2.94 13.17 3.65
C TRP A 158 -3.61 13.15 2.26
N VAL A 159 -4.14 12.01 1.82
CA VAL A 159 -4.84 11.88 0.52
C VAL A 159 -6.10 12.74 0.53
N PHE A 160 -6.87 12.67 1.62
CA PHE A 160 -8.14 13.36 1.75
C PHE A 160 -7.97 14.86 2.03
N ASN A 161 -6.97 15.23 2.82
CA ASN A 161 -6.60 16.64 3.05
C ASN A 161 -6.12 17.31 1.77
N ALA A 162 -5.37 16.60 0.91
CA ALA A 162 -4.95 17.12 -0.39
C ALA A 162 -6.14 17.37 -1.34
N ILE A 163 -7.24 16.62 -1.19
CA ILE A 163 -8.46 16.80 -1.96
C ILE A 163 -9.29 17.97 -1.41
N CYS A 164 -9.43 18.07 -0.08
CA CYS A 164 -10.27 19.08 0.58
C CYS A 164 -9.63 20.48 0.65
N SER A 165 -8.30 20.59 0.68
CA SER A 165 -7.57 21.88 0.77
C SER A 165 -7.58 22.71 -0.52
N LYS A 166 -8.18 22.21 -1.61
CA LYS A 166 -8.31 22.92 -2.89
C LYS A 166 -9.72 23.47 -3.15
N ALA A 167 -10.59 23.49 -2.13
CA ALA A 167 -11.91 24.12 -2.20
C ALA A 167 -11.86 25.59 -1.78
#